data_AF-A0A809PL41-F1
#
_entry.id   AF-A0A809PL41-F1
#
_cell.length_a   1.000
_cell.length_b   1.000
_cell.length_c   1.000
_cell.angle_alpha   90.00
_cell.angle_beta   90.00
_cell.angle_gamma   90.00
#
_symmetry.space_group_name_H-M   'P 1'
#
loop_
_entity.id
_entity.type
_entity.pdbx_description
1 polymer ?
#
loop_
_entity_poly.entity_id
_entity_poly.type
_entity_poly.pdbx_seq_one_letter_code
_entity_poly.pdbx_strand_id
1 'polypeptide(L)' 'MLENDLILTRFLDANEESLTDEEVDAFSRLMELPDNTLMDLIMAKTKPEAEVDLPHVHALLLRLQTA' A
#
# COMPACT_ATOMS: atom_id res chain seq x y z
N MET A 1 -16.38 -2.88 1.79
CA MET A 1 -14.99 -2.44 2.03
C MET A 1 -14.62 -1.69 0.77
N LEU A 2 -14.72 -0.37 0.81
CA LEU A 2 -14.57 0.52 -0.36
C LEU A 2 -13.59 1.67 -0.09
N GLU A 3 -13.24 1.87 1.19
CA GLU A 3 -12.43 2.99 1.62
C GLU A 3 -10.95 2.76 1.27
N ASN A 4 -10.45 1.54 1.44
CA ASN A 4 -9.13 1.13 0.94
C ASN A 4 -9.05 1.34 -0.57
N ASP A 5 -10.02 0.80 -1.31
CA ASP A 5 -10.06 0.90 -2.78
C ASP A 5 -10.03 2.35 -3.25
N LEU A 6 -10.76 3.25 -2.58
CA LEU A 6 -10.77 4.67 -2.93
C LEU A 6 -9.42 5.34 -2.67
N ILE A 7 -8.76 5.03 -1.55
CA ILE A 7 -7.42 5.57 -1.23
C ILE A 7 -6.41 5.07 -2.26
N LEU A 8 -6.42 3.76 -2.56
CA LEU A 8 -5.50 3.13 -3.49
C LEU A 8 -5.71 3.63 -4.92
N THR A 9 -6.97 3.78 -5.37
CA THR A 9 -7.29 4.33 -6.69
C THR A 9 -6.78 5.76 -6.82
N ARG A 10 -7.04 6.63 -5.83
CA ARG A 10 -6.54 8.01 -5.87
C ARG A 10 -5.03 8.10 -5.82
N PHE A 11 -4.38 7.21 -5.08
CA PHE A 11 -2.92 7.13 -5.05
C PHE A 11 -2.36 6.70 -6.40
N LEU A 12 -2.92 5.66 -7.02
CA LEU A 12 -2.54 5.21 -8.35
C LEU A 12 -2.78 6.32 -9.37
N ASP A 13 -3.97 6.93 -9.42
CA ASP A 13 -4.26 8.04 -10.35
C ASP A 13 -3.23 9.19 -10.26
N ALA A 14 -2.68 9.44 -9.07
CA ALA A 14 -1.69 10.48 -8.84
C ALA A 14 -0.22 10.04 -9.06
N ASN A 15 0.08 8.74 -8.95
CA ASN A 15 1.46 8.23 -8.93
C ASN A 15 1.74 7.17 -10.00
N GLU A 16 0.77 6.70 -10.78
CA GLU A 16 0.87 5.62 -11.76
C GLU A 16 2.03 5.83 -12.74
N GLU A 17 2.21 7.05 -13.25
CA GLU A 17 3.31 7.38 -14.17
C GLU A 17 4.70 7.41 -13.51
N SER A 18 4.74 7.48 -12.17
CA SER A 18 5.97 7.60 -11.37
C SER A 18 6.30 6.34 -10.57
N LEU A 19 5.44 5.33 -10.60
CA LEU A 19 5.62 4.09 -9.87
C LEU A 19 6.77 3.30 -10.50
N THR A 20 7.70 2.89 -9.65
CA THR A 20 8.78 2.00 -10.04
C THR A 20 8.33 0.54 -10.00
N ASP A 21 9.04 -0.35 -10.71
CA ASP A 21 8.73 -1.78 -10.72
C ASP A 21 8.70 -2.38 -9.29
N GLU A 22 9.57 -1.90 -8.39
CA GLU A 22 9.60 -2.32 -6.98
C GLU A 22 8.34 -1.88 -6.21
N GLU A 23 7.81 -0.71 -6.53
CA GLU A 23 6.57 -0.20 -5.91
C GLU A 23 5.34 -0.90 -6.47
N VAL A 24 5.36 -1.29 -7.74
CA VAL A 24 4.31 -2.12 -8.35
C VAL A 24 4.29 -3.52 -7.72
N ASP A 25 5.46 -4.13 -7.43
CA ASP A 25 5.55 -5.39 -6.68
C ASP A 25 5.01 -5.24 -5.25
N ALA A 26 5.42 -4.19 -4.54
CA ALA A 26 4.89 -3.87 -3.20
C ALA A 26 3.37 -3.73 -3.22
N PHE A 27 2.84 -2.98 -4.18
CA PHE A 27 1.40 -2.75 -4.30
C PHE A 27 0.64 -4.05 -4.56
N SER A 28 1.16 -4.88 -5.46
CA SER A 28 0.57 -6.19 -5.75
C SER A 28 0.48 -7.07 -4.50
N ARG A 29 1.53 -7.09 -3.67
CA ARG A 29 1.52 -7.81 -2.38
C ARG A 29 0.52 -7.23 -1.39
N LEU A 30 0.39 -5.90 -1.32
CA LEU A 30 -0.60 -5.25 -0.45
C LEU A 30 -2.04 -5.61 -0.86
N MET A 31 -2.30 -5.74 -2.17
CA MET A 31 -3.61 -6.16 -2.70
C MET A 31 -3.96 -7.63 -2.41
N GLU A 32 -2.97 -8.47 -2.12
CA GLU A 32 -3.19 -9.86 -1.68
C GLU A 32 -3.58 -9.94 -0.19
N LEU A 33 -3.35 -8.87 0.58
CA LEU A 33 -3.68 -8.86 2.01
C LEU A 33 -5.19 -8.79 2.25
N PRO A 34 -5.65 -9.33 3.39
CA PRO A 34 -7.01 -9.09 3.84
C PRO A 34 -7.25 -7.60 4.01
N ASP A 35 -8.43 -7.23 3.58
CA ASP A 35 -8.92 -5.87 3.48
C ASP A 35 -8.88 -5.12 4.83
N ASN A 36 -9.13 -5.83 5.94
CA ASN A 36 -8.96 -5.29 7.31
C ASN A 36 -7.48 -5.03 7.66
N THR A 37 -6.59 -5.95 7.27
CA THR A 37 -5.15 -5.83 7.50
C THR A 37 -4.58 -4.66 6.71
N LEU A 38 -4.97 -4.53 5.44
CA LEU A 38 -4.56 -3.44 4.58
C LEU A 38 -5.00 -2.08 5.16
N MET A 39 -6.23 -1.99 5.64
CA MET A 39 -6.74 -0.79 6.31
C MET A 39 -5.90 -0.44 7.55
N ASP A 40 -5.58 -1.42 8.39
CA ASP A 40 -4.76 -1.19 9.59
C ASP A 40 -3.33 -0.73 9.25
N LEU A 41 -2.75 -1.23 8.15
CA LEU A 41 -1.44 -0.77 7.65
C LEU A 41 -1.50 0.66 7.09
N ILE A 42 -2.52 0.98 6.29
CA ILE A 42 -2.74 2.33 5.75
C ILE A 42 -2.99 3.32 6.89
N MET A 43 -3.71 2.92 7.93
CA MET A 43 -3.94 3.74 9.13
C MET A 43 -2.76 3.77 10.10
N ALA A 44 -1.62 3.15 9.77
CA ALA A 44 -0.45 3.00 10.64
C ALA A 44 -0.74 2.41 12.03
N LYS A 45 -1.82 1.62 12.14
CA LYS A 45 -2.21 0.92 13.38
C LYS A 45 -1.36 -0.32 13.61
N THR A 46 -0.94 -0.95 12.52
CA THR A 46 -0.08 -2.13 12.51
C THR A 46 1.12 -1.88 11.60
N LYS A 47 2.16 -2.71 11.74
CA LYS A 47 3.33 -2.69 10.85
C LYS A 47 3.23 -3.84 9.85
N PRO A 48 3.78 -3.69 8.63
CA PRO A 48 3.85 -4.82 7.71
C PRO A 48 4.76 -5.89 8.32
N GLU A 49 4.31 -7.13 8.25
CA GLU A 49 4.98 -8.30 8.84
C GLU A 49 5.11 -9.42 7.79
N ALA A 50 6.02 -10.36 8.02
CA ALA A 50 6.23 -11.54 7.19
C ALA A 50 6.47 -11.21 5.69
N GLU A 51 5.60 -11.65 4.79
CA GLU A 51 5.80 -11.58 3.33
C GLU A 51 5.75 -10.16 2.76
N VAL A 52 5.26 -9.21 3.56
CA VAL A 52 5.19 -7.78 3.24
C VAL A 52 6.20 -6.94 4.03
N ASP A 53 7.03 -7.55 4.88
CA ASP A 53 8.12 -6.87 5.61
C ASP A 53 9.34 -6.63 4.69
N LEU A 54 9.12 -5.81 3.65
CA LEU A 54 10.10 -5.52 2.63
C LEU A 54 10.33 -4.01 2.52
N PRO A 55 11.59 -3.55 2.30
CA PRO A 55 11.90 -2.12 2.27
C PRO A 55 11.03 -1.30 1.30
N HIS A 56 10.74 -1.85 0.11
CA HIS A 56 9.88 -1.21 -0.89
C HIS A 56 8.41 -1.15 -0.47
N VAL A 57 7.91 -2.14 0.28
CA VAL A 57 6.56 -2.10 0.85
C VAL A 57 6.45 -1.04 1.95
N HIS A 58 7.45 -0.95 2.84
CA HIS A 58 7.51 0.10 3.86
C HIS A 58 7.54 1.50 3.21
N ALA A 59 8.32 1.67 2.14
CA ALA A 59 8.38 2.93 1.41
C ALA A 59 7.03 3.29 0.77
N LEU A 60 6.36 2.33 0.13
CA LEU A 60 5.05 2.53 -0.48
C LEU A 60 3.97 2.87 0.57
N LEU A 61 3.95 2.16 1.70
CA LEU A 61 3.02 2.42 2.80
C LEU A 61 3.20 3.82 3.38
N LEU A 62 4.45 4.28 3.52
CA LEU A 62 4.73 5.64 3.97
C LEU A 62 4.19 6.68 2.96
N ARG A 63 4.37 6.44 1.66
CA ARG A 63 3.81 7.32 0.61
C ARG A 63 2.28 7.38 0.71
N LEU A 64 1.62 6.23 0.84
CA LEU A 64 0.16 6.12 1.00
C LEU A 64 -0.36 6.86 2.25
N GLN A 65 0.39 6.84 3.35
CA GLN A 65 0.05 7.54 4.59
C GLN A 65 0.20 9.07 4.50
N THR A 66 0.99 9.56 3.54
CA THR A 66 1.30 10.99 3.36
C THR A 66 0.54 11.65 2.19
N ALA A 67 -0.17 10.87 1.38
CA ALA A 67 -0.94 11.32 0.22
C ALA A 67 -2.30 11.92 0.62
#